data_AF-A0A258BWD6-F1
#
_entry.id   AF-A0A258BWD6-F1
#
_cell.length_a   1.000
_cell.length_b   1.000
_cell.length_c   1.000
_cell.angle_alpha   90.00
_cell.angle_beta   90.00
_cell.angle_gamma   90.00
#
_symmetry.space_group_name_H-M   'P 1'
#
loop_
_entity.id
_entity.type
_entity.pdbx_description
1 polymer ?
#
loop_
_entity_poly.entity_id
_entity_poly.type
_entity_poly.pdbx_seq_one_letter_code
_entity_poly.pdbx_strand_id
1 'polypeptide(L)'
;MTVTEQLSTLDHILAHGDISSLFQPIVSLSERRIVGHEALTRGPSDSSLHSPINLLAAARHGGRLNELEMLCRENACRRYSQLHLQGRLFLNASPETLLDASHKPGRTLKLLQQYGIPAEKVVIELTEQMNLYRSCMKGSSQSKPRCIALAGNIGESVSCTIYENRPSPCREYDVFDAQGELNPRCNQARAK
;
A
#
# COMPACT_ATOMS: atom_id res chain seq x y z
N MET A 1 5.49 5.36 27.84
CA MET A 1 4.11 4.86 27.72
C MET A 1 4.18 3.34 27.80
N THR A 2 3.40 2.74 28.70
CA THR A 2 3.31 1.28 28.84
C THR A 2 2.52 0.67 27.67
N VAL A 3 2.65 -0.64 27.45
CA VAL A 3 1.90 -1.35 26.40
C VAL A 3 0.39 -1.18 26.59
N THR A 4 -0.08 -1.21 27.84
CA THR A 4 -1.50 -1.02 28.20
C THR A 4 -2.02 0.37 27.81
N GLU A 5 -1.23 1.42 28.07
CA GLU A 5 -1.58 2.79 27.67
C GLU A 5 -1.63 2.96 26.14
N GLN A 6 -0.73 2.30 25.40
CA GLN A 6 -0.75 2.30 23.95
C GLN A 6 -2.00 1.61 23.39
N LEU A 7 -2.41 0.47 23.96
CA LEU A 7 -3.62 -0.24 23.53
C LEU A 7 -4.89 0.57 23.82
N SER A 8 -4.98 1.19 25.00
CA SER A 8 -6.10 2.07 25.32
C SER A 8 -6.18 3.29 24.39
N THR A 9 -5.02 3.87 24.05
CA THR A 9 -4.97 4.97 23.07
C THR A 9 -5.39 4.50 21.67
N LEU A 10 -4.96 3.30 21.27
CA LEU A 10 -5.37 2.70 20.00
C LEU A 10 -6.88 2.48 19.94
N ASP A 11 -7.50 1.98 21.02
CA ASP A 11 -8.96 1.80 21.08
C ASP A 11 -9.70 3.12 20.87
N HIS A 12 -9.21 4.21 21.49
CA HIS A 12 -9.78 5.55 21.25
C HIS A 12 -9.65 5.97 19.79
N ILE A 13 -8.47 5.80 19.20
CA ILE A 13 -8.22 6.14 17.78
C ILE A 13 -9.15 5.35 16.86
N LEU A 14 -9.35 4.06 17.10
CA LEU A 14 -10.22 3.21 16.29
C LEU A 14 -11.70 3.58 16.46
N ALA A 15 -12.13 3.91 17.68
CA ALA A 15 -13.52 4.28 17.98
C ALA A 15 -13.91 5.65 17.41
N HIS A 16 -12.99 6.63 17.46
CA HIS A 16 -13.27 8.02 17.09
C HIS A 16 -12.73 8.42 15.71
N GLY A 17 -11.86 7.59 15.12
CA GLY A 17 -11.23 7.87 13.84
C GLY A 17 -10.17 8.97 13.93
N ASP A 18 -9.52 9.12 15.08
CA ASP A 18 -8.54 10.19 15.38
C ASP A 18 -7.20 9.97 14.67
N ILE A 19 -7.25 10.01 13.34
CA ILE A 19 -6.09 9.94 12.47
C ILE A 19 -6.14 11.04 11.40
N SER A 20 -4.97 11.42 10.92
CA SER A 20 -4.84 12.32 9.77
C SER A 20 -4.07 11.63 8.64
N SER A 21 -4.41 12.00 7.42
CA SER A 21 -3.68 11.57 6.22
C SER A 21 -2.97 12.78 5.63
N LEU A 22 -1.64 12.69 5.58
CA LEU A 22 -0.78 13.61 4.84
C LEU A 22 -0.53 13.04 3.44
N PHE A 23 -0.21 13.91 2.48
CA PHE A 23 0.01 13.50 1.09
C PHE A 23 1.39 13.94 0.63
N GLN A 24 2.27 12.97 0.37
CA GLN A 24 3.59 13.23 -0.19
C GLN A 24 3.52 13.17 -1.73
N PRO A 25 3.85 14.26 -2.44
CA PRO A 25 3.83 14.25 -3.91
C PRO A 25 4.88 13.31 -4.49
N ILE A 26 4.48 12.55 -5.52
CA ILE A 26 5.36 11.74 -6.36
C ILE A 26 5.49 12.45 -7.70
N VAL A 27 6.72 12.71 -8.14
CA VAL A 27 7.03 13.57 -9.29
C VAL A 27 7.69 12.76 -10.40
N SER A 28 7.22 12.94 -11.65
CA SER A 28 7.94 12.49 -12.85
C SER A 28 9.01 13.51 -13.20
N LEU A 29 10.29 13.14 -13.13
CA LEU A 29 11.41 14.02 -13.46
C LEU A 29 11.46 14.37 -14.95
N SER A 30 11.10 13.41 -15.82
CA SER A 30 11.06 13.62 -17.27
C SER A 30 9.92 14.56 -17.68
N GLU A 31 8.75 14.43 -17.07
CA GLU A 31 7.58 15.26 -17.38
C GLU A 31 7.50 16.51 -16.49
N ARG A 32 8.37 16.63 -15.49
CA ARG A 32 8.44 17.72 -14.50
C ARG A 32 7.07 18.05 -13.87
N ARG A 33 6.28 17.02 -13.59
CA ARG A 33 4.93 17.17 -13.00
C ARG A 33 4.68 16.13 -11.91
N ILE A 34 3.76 16.46 -11.02
CA ILE A 34 3.24 15.51 -10.03
C ILE A 34 2.41 14.46 -10.78
N VAL A 35 2.72 13.19 -10.53
CA VAL A 35 2.01 12.04 -11.10
C VAL A 35 1.05 11.39 -10.10
N GLY A 36 1.24 11.66 -8.81
CA GLY A 36 0.37 11.16 -7.76
C GLY A 36 0.83 11.57 -6.38
N HIS A 37 0.16 11.03 -5.37
CA HIS A 37 0.40 11.33 -3.97
C HIS A 37 0.37 10.06 -3.13
N GLU A 38 1.36 9.89 -2.27
CA GLU A 38 1.37 8.85 -1.24
C GLU A 38 0.62 9.32 -0.01
N ALA A 39 -0.38 8.54 0.41
CA ALA A 39 -1.11 8.78 1.65
C ALA A 39 -0.32 8.23 2.85
N LEU A 40 0.06 9.14 3.74
CA LEU A 40 0.84 8.86 4.95
C LEU A 40 -0.01 9.12 6.20
N THR A 41 -0.34 8.07 6.93
CA THR A 41 -1.13 8.18 8.17
C THR A 41 -0.31 8.80 9.31
N ARG A 42 -0.97 9.61 10.13
CA ARG A 42 -0.52 10.04 11.45
C ARG A 42 -1.64 9.81 12.47
N GLY A 43 -1.28 9.33 13.66
CA GLY A 43 -2.17 9.37 14.81
C GLY A 43 -2.24 10.79 15.42
N PRO A 44 -2.90 10.93 16.58
CA PRO A 44 -3.02 12.22 17.29
C PRO A 44 -1.64 12.80 17.62
N SER A 45 -1.45 14.11 17.40
CA SER A 45 -0.14 14.78 17.56
C SER A 45 0.37 14.85 19.00
N ASP A 46 -0.55 14.78 19.96
CA ASP A 46 -0.31 14.75 21.40
C ASP A 46 -0.11 13.32 21.95
N SER A 47 -0.03 12.32 21.06
CA SER A 47 0.09 10.91 21.42
C SER A 47 1.41 10.28 20.98
N SER A 48 1.88 9.28 21.74
CA SER A 48 3.01 8.45 21.31
C SER A 48 2.71 7.65 20.03
N LEU A 49 1.42 7.50 19.69
CA LEU A 49 0.92 6.89 18.47
C LEU A 49 0.78 7.87 17.30
N HIS A 50 1.29 9.11 17.43
CA HIS A 50 1.37 10.04 16.29
C HIS A 50 2.14 9.43 15.11
N SER A 51 3.27 8.79 15.42
CA SER A 51 4.13 8.14 14.43
C SER A 51 3.44 6.92 13.83
N PRO A 52 3.40 6.76 12.50
CA PRO A 52 2.81 5.58 11.86
C PRO A 52 3.52 4.29 12.28
N ILE A 53 4.81 4.35 12.59
CA ILE A 53 5.59 3.18 13.06
C ILE A 53 5.01 2.67 14.39
N ASN A 54 4.83 3.57 15.35
CA ASN A 54 4.31 3.21 16.67
C ASN A 54 2.83 2.80 16.59
N LEU A 55 2.05 3.49 15.77
CA LEU A 55 0.63 3.21 15.55
C LEU A 55 0.41 1.81 14.97
N LEU A 56 1.15 1.46 13.91
CA LEU A 56 1.09 0.13 13.30
C LEU A 56 1.64 -0.96 14.23
N ALA A 57 2.72 -0.67 14.99
CA ALA A 57 3.26 -1.61 15.96
C ALA A 57 2.25 -1.91 17.10
N ALA A 58 1.60 -0.89 17.64
CA ALA A 58 0.56 -1.04 18.65
C ALA A 58 -0.63 -1.87 18.10
N ALA A 59 -1.07 -1.59 16.87
CA ALA A 59 -2.14 -2.35 16.24
C ALA A 59 -1.77 -3.82 15.96
N ARG A 60 -0.51 -4.11 15.58
CA ARG A 60 -0.01 -5.48 15.48
C ARG A 60 -0.05 -6.20 16.82
N HIS A 61 0.48 -5.55 17.87
CA HIS A 61 0.49 -6.12 19.21
C HIS A 61 -0.92 -6.40 19.74
N GLY A 62 -1.89 -5.52 19.43
CA GLY A 62 -3.30 -5.71 19.79
C GLY A 62 -4.09 -6.66 18.88
N GLY A 63 -3.51 -7.17 17.78
CA GLY A 63 -4.24 -7.96 16.79
C GLY A 63 -5.32 -7.17 16.03
N ARG A 64 -5.20 -5.84 15.96
CA ARG A 64 -6.18 -4.91 15.36
C ARG A 64 -5.68 -4.24 14.09
N LEU A 65 -4.64 -4.80 13.46
CA LEU A 65 -3.98 -4.20 12.29
C LEU A 65 -4.95 -3.99 11.11
N ASN A 66 -5.81 -4.97 10.79
CA ASN A 66 -6.77 -4.86 9.69
C ASN A 66 -7.75 -3.69 9.92
N GLU A 67 -8.25 -3.54 11.14
CA GLU A 67 -9.16 -2.46 11.51
C GLU A 67 -8.51 -1.08 11.36
N LEU A 68 -7.28 -0.95 11.87
CA LEU A 68 -6.50 0.27 11.70
C LEU A 68 -6.25 0.59 10.21
N GLU A 69 -5.85 -0.39 9.41
CA GLU A 69 -5.59 -0.16 7.99
C GLU A 69 -6.85 0.24 7.22
N MET A 70 -8.00 -0.32 7.58
CA MET A 70 -9.28 0.09 6.99
C MET A 70 -9.61 1.54 7.34
N LEU A 71 -9.43 1.94 8.60
CA LEU A 71 -9.58 3.33 9.02
C LEU A 71 -8.61 4.26 8.27
N CYS A 72 -7.34 3.88 8.14
CA CYS A 72 -6.33 4.61 7.36
C CYS A 72 -6.75 4.81 5.90
N ARG A 73 -7.22 3.75 5.23
CA ARG A 73 -7.63 3.79 3.82
C ARG A 73 -8.86 4.67 3.64
N GLU A 74 -9.85 4.55 4.52
CA GLU A 74 -11.04 5.39 4.48
C GLU A 74 -10.66 6.87 4.64
N ASN A 75 -9.86 7.21 5.64
CA ASN A 75 -9.43 8.58 5.87
C ASN A 75 -8.61 9.15 4.71
N ALA A 76 -7.72 8.34 4.12
CA ALA A 76 -6.94 8.71 2.95
C ALA A 76 -7.83 8.98 1.74
N CYS A 77 -8.78 8.10 1.42
CA CYS A 77 -9.71 8.29 0.30
C CYS A 77 -10.58 9.54 0.49
N ARG A 78 -11.16 9.70 1.69
CA ARG A 78 -11.96 10.86 2.07
C ARG A 78 -11.17 12.16 1.89
N ARG A 79 -9.95 12.23 2.44
CA ARG A 79 -9.15 13.46 2.42
C ARG A 79 -8.60 13.76 1.04
N TYR A 80 -8.19 12.76 0.28
CA TYR A 80 -7.75 12.91 -1.11
C TYR A 80 -8.85 13.54 -1.98
N SER A 81 -10.08 13.03 -1.83
CA SER A 81 -11.26 13.55 -2.52
C SER A 81 -11.61 14.98 -2.08
N GLN A 82 -11.66 15.24 -0.77
CA GLN A 82 -11.94 16.59 -0.22
C GLN A 82 -10.93 17.66 -0.67
N LEU A 83 -9.66 17.30 -0.79
CA LEU A 83 -8.59 18.20 -1.24
C LEU A 83 -8.52 18.33 -2.76
N HIS A 84 -9.36 17.60 -3.51
CA HIS A 84 -9.39 17.58 -4.98
C HIS A 84 -8.01 17.30 -5.59
N LEU A 85 -7.23 16.43 -4.93
CA LEU A 85 -5.89 16.08 -5.39
C LEU A 85 -5.95 15.35 -6.73
N GLN A 86 -4.97 15.67 -7.58
CA GLN A 86 -4.85 15.11 -8.92
C GLN A 86 -3.77 14.02 -8.98
N GLY A 87 -3.82 13.22 -10.05
CA GLY A 87 -2.90 12.12 -10.27
C GLY A 87 -3.38 10.82 -9.64
N ARG A 88 -2.43 9.93 -9.32
CA ARG A 88 -2.69 8.65 -8.68
C ARG A 88 -2.65 8.77 -7.15
N LEU A 89 -3.48 8.00 -6.46
CA LEU A 89 -3.45 7.84 -5.00
C LEU A 89 -2.69 6.57 -4.65
N PHE A 90 -1.60 6.69 -3.90
CA PHE A 90 -0.84 5.55 -3.40
C PHE A 90 -1.26 5.26 -1.96
N LEU A 91 -1.73 4.03 -1.71
CA LEU A 91 -2.19 3.56 -0.42
C LEU A 91 -1.28 2.46 0.09
N ASN A 92 -0.73 2.69 1.28
CA ASN A 92 0.05 1.70 2.00
C ASN A 92 -0.83 0.54 2.49
N ALA A 93 -0.34 -0.69 2.34
CA ALA A 93 -0.97 -1.89 2.85
C ALA A 93 0.09 -2.88 3.39
N SER A 94 -0.16 -3.43 4.57
CA SER A 94 0.65 -4.51 5.12
C SER A 94 0.21 -5.83 4.48
N PRO A 95 1.12 -6.67 3.97
CA PRO A 95 0.70 -7.94 3.36
C PRO A 95 0.07 -8.91 4.37
N GLU A 96 0.30 -8.71 5.67
CA GLU A 96 -0.35 -9.44 6.76
C GLU A 96 -1.87 -9.28 6.69
N THR A 97 -2.37 -8.08 6.39
CA THR A 97 -3.81 -7.82 6.32
C THR A 97 -4.46 -8.39 5.07
N LEU A 98 -3.69 -8.75 4.04
CA LEU A 98 -4.18 -9.46 2.86
C LEU A 98 -4.39 -10.95 3.12
N LEU A 99 -3.63 -11.52 4.05
CA LEU A 99 -3.67 -12.94 4.40
C LEU A 99 -4.58 -13.24 5.60
N ASP A 100 -5.04 -12.19 6.29
CA ASP A 100 -5.92 -12.30 7.45
C ASP A 100 -7.31 -12.79 7.06
N ALA A 101 -7.88 -13.73 7.83
CA ALA A 101 -9.21 -14.29 7.56
C ALA A 101 -10.34 -13.25 7.63
N SER A 102 -10.14 -12.15 8.36
CA SER A 102 -11.06 -11.01 8.43
C SER A 102 -10.97 -10.09 7.22
N HIS A 103 -9.99 -10.29 6.33
CA HIS A 103 -9.88 -9.55 5.08
C HIS A 103 -11.04 -9.91 4.15
N LYS A 104 -11.94 -8.94 3.93
CA LYS A 104 -13.03 -9.08 2.98
C LYS A 104 -12.65 -8.39 1.66
N PRO A 105 -12.50 -9.15 0.55
CA PRO A 105 -12.26 -8.56 -0.76
C PRO A 105 -13.30 -7.48 -1.09
N GLY A 106 -12.86 -6.45 -1.81
CA GLY A 106 -13.75 -5.38 -2.30
C GLY A 106 -14.05 -4.25 -1.30
N ARG A 107 -13.61 -4.32 -0.04
CA ARG A 107 -13.78 -3.20 0.91
C ARG A 107 -13.12 -1.90 0.44
N THR A 108 -11.87 -1.97 -0.01
CA THR A 108 -11.17 -0.81 -0.59
C THR A 108 -11.93 -0.29 -1.81
N LEU A 109 -12.39 -1.18 -2.69
CA LEU A 109 -13.16 -0.77 -3.89
C LEU A 109 -14.44 -0.01 -3.51
N LYS A 110 -15.16 -0.44 -2.47
CA LYS A 110 -16.33 0.28 -1.95
C LYS A 110 -15.99 1.67 -1.44
N LEU A 111 -14.87 1.82 -0.70
CA LEU A 111 -14.40 3.13 -0.26
C LEU A 111 -14.08 4.05 -1.45
N LEU A 112 -13.39 3.52 -2.46
CA LEU A 112 -13.06 4.29 -3.66
C LEU A 112 -14.33 4.76 -4.39
N GLN A 113 -15.33 3.89 -4.53
CA GLN A 113 -16.64 4.23 -5.10
C GLN A 113 -17.35 5.31 -4.26
N GLN A 114 -17.37 5.15 -2.94
CA GLN A 114 -18.00 6.10 -2.01
C GLN A 114 -17.41 7.52 -2.12
N TYR A 115 -16.10 7.63 -2.33
CA TYR A 115 -15.40 8.93 -2.42
C TYR A 115 -15.14 9.39 -3.86
N GLY A 116 -15.70 8.71 -4.87
CA GLY A 116 -15.60 9.09 -6.28
C GLY A 116 -14.20 8.95 -6.87
N ILE A 117 -13.37 8.05 -6.34
CA ILE A 117 -12.00 7.81 -6.80
C ILE A 117 -12.00 6.63 -7.78
N PRO A 118 -11.61 6.84 -9.06
CA PRO A 118 -11.51 5.74 -10.01
C PRO A 118 -10.44 4.73 -9.57
N ALA A 119 -10.75 3.44 -9.63
CA ALA A 119 -9.85 2.39 -9.14
C ALA A 119 -8.53 2.34 -9.94
N GLU A 120 -8.55 2.68 -11.22
CA GLU A 120 -7.35 2.78 -12.07
C GLU A 120 -6.39 3.90 -11.65
N LYS A 121 -6.85 4.87 -10.84
CA LYS A 121 -6.01 5.92 -10.26
C LYS A 121 -5.42 5.51 -8.92
N VAL A 122 -5.65 4.30 -8.43
CA VAL A 122 -5.15 3.86 -7.13
C VAL A 122 -4.03 2.85 -7.29
N VAL A 123 -2.96 3.05 -6.53
CA VAL A 123 -1.83 2.12 -6.42
C VAL A 123 -1.79 1.61 -4.98
N ILE A 124 -1.81 0.28 -4.82
CA ILE A 124 -1.62 -0.34 -3.50
C ILE A 124 -0.14 -0.67 -3.34
N GLU A 125 0.50 -0.09 -2.33
CA GLU A 125 1.89 -0.35 -1.99
C GLU A 125 1.97 -1.45 -0.93
N LEU A 126 2.77 -2.48 -1.21
CA LEU A 126 2.96 -3.64 -0.36
C LEU A 126 4.42 -3.71 0.09
N THR A 127 4.77 -2.88 1.06
CA THR A 127 6.14 -2.80 1.59
C THR A 127 6.20 -3.13 3.07
N GLU A 128 7.27 -3.80 3.49
CA GLU A 128 7.66 -3.95 4.88
C GLU A 128 8.73 -2.90 5.22
N GLN A 129 8.55 -2.20 6.35
CA GLN A 129 9.53 -1.25 6.81
C GLN A 129 10.64 -1.99 7.56
N MET A 130 11.89 -1.88 7.08
CA MET A 130 13.05 -2.53 7.70
C MET A 130 13.67 -1.64 8.78
N ASN A 131 13.76 -0.34 8.53
CA ASN A 131 14.23 0.65 9.49
C ASN A 131 13.69 2.04 9.12
N LEU A 132 14.18 3.09 9.79
CA LEU A 132 13.71 4.46 9.60
C LEU A 132 13.85 4.97 8.15
N TYR A 133 14.81 4.45 7.38
CA TYR A 133 15.16 4.93 6.04
C TYR A 133 15.02 3.88 4.94
N ARG A 134 14.61 2.64 5.28
CA ARG A 134 14.56 1.52 4.33
C ARG A 134 13.27 0.73 4.49
N SER A 135 12.64 0.48 3.35
CA SER A 135 11.53 -0.47 3.19
C SER A 135 11.87 -1.45 2.08
N CYS A 136 11.30 -2.65 2.13
CA CYS A 136 11.46 -3.66 1.09
C CYS A 136 10.15 -4.41 0.85
N MET A 137 10.08 -5.26 -0.17
CA MET A 137 8.90 -6.10 -0.39
C MET A 137 8.87 -7.22 0.65
N LYS A 138 7.71 -7.55 1.21
CA LYS A 138 7.64 -8.57 2.28
C LYS A 138 8.30 -9.89 1.90
N GLY A 139 9.19 -10.38 2.77
CA GLY A 139 9.96 -11.62 2.59
C GLY A 139 11.34 -11.39 1.98
N SER A 140 11.65 -10.17 1.55
CA SER A 140 12.99 -9.83 1.03
C SER A 140 13.97 -9.41 2.13
N SER A 141 13.51 -9.11 3.34
CA SER A 141 14.34 -8.72 4.50
C SER A 141 15.06 -9.88 5.22
N GLN A 142 14.99 -11.11 4.70
CA GLN A 142 15.53 -12.32 5.34
C GLN A 142 16.91 -12.69 4.79
N SER A 143 17.64 -13.57 5.50
CA SER A 143 18.97 -14.06 5.07
C SER A 143 18.96 -14.75 3.70
N LYS A 144 17.80 -15.29 3.29
CA LYS A 144 17.50 -15.74 1.92
C LYS A 144 16.36 -14.88 1.36
N PRO A 145 16.65 -13.74 0.71
CA PRO A 145 15.62 -12.81 0.23
C PRO A 145 14.65 -13.47 -0.73
N ARG A 146 13.36 -13.51 -0.37
CA ARG A 146 12.33 -14.10 -1.22
C ARG A 146 10.98 -13.43 -1.00
N CYS A 147 10.58 -12.58 -1.95
CA CYS A 147 9.28 -11.90 -1.90
C CYS A 147 8.13 -12.91 -1.74
N ILE A 148 7.17 -12.61 -0.86
CA ILE A 148 6.01 -13.46 -0.59
C ILE A 148 5.13 -13.68 -1.82
N ALA A 149 5.15 -12.73 -2.76
CA ALA A 149 4.43 -12.82 -4.01
C ALA A 149 5.21 -13.52 -5.14
N LEU A 150 6.45 -13.98 -4.90
CA LEU A 150 7.24 -14.65 -5.93
C LEU A 150 6.82 -16.13 -6.02
N ALA A 151 6.31 -16.59 -7.16
CA ALA A 151 6.15 -18.01 -7.48
C ALA A 151 7.36 -18.52 -8.26
N GLY A 152 7.62 -19.83 -8.18
CA GLY A 152 8.71 -20.49 -8.90
C GLY A 152 10.07 -20.46 -8.18
N ASN A 153 11.11 -20.91 -8.89
CA ASN A 153 12.48 -21.06 -8.36
C ASN A 153 13.41 -20.04 -9.01
N ILE A 154 14.14 -19.29 -8.19
CA ILE A 154 15.13 -18.32 -8.66
C ILE A 154 16.24 -19.07 -9.40
N GLY A 155 16.53 -18.66 -10.64
CA GLY A 155 17.49 -19.31 -11.52
C GLY A 155 16.86 -20.33 -12.48
N GLU A 156 15.58 -20.67 -12.32
CA GLU A 156 14.84 -21.53 -13.24
C GLU A 156 13.72 -20.71 -13.91
N SER A 157 12.61 -20.52 -13.21
CA SER A 157 11.46 -19.74 -13.67
C SER A 157 10.78 -19.11 -12.46
N VAL A 158 10.50 -17.82 -12.56
CA VAL A 158 9.81 -17.06 -11.51
C VAL A 158 8.71 -16.18 -12.10
N SER A 159 7.65 -16.00 -11.34
CA SER A 159 6.58 -15.04 -11.67
C SER A 159 6.08 -14.35 -10.39
N CYS A 160 5.44 -13.19 -10.54
CA CYS A 160 4.78 -12.53 -9.42
C CYS A 160 3.32 -13.00 -9.36
N THR A 161 2.87 -13.63 -8.28
CA THR A 161 1.49 -14.10 -8.12
C THR A 161 0.47 -12.96 -8.04
N ILE A 162 0.91 -11.72 -7.77
CA ILE A 162 0.06 -10.54 -7.82
C ILE A 162 -0.26 -10.14 -9.27
N TYR A 163 0.51 -10.59 -10.27
CA TYR A 163 0.35 -10.17 -11.66
C TYR A 163 -1.05 -10.48 -12.21
N GLU A 164 -1.61 -11.64 -11.86
CA GLU A 164 -2.98 -12.06 -12.20
C GLU A 164 -4.07 -11.13 -11.63
N ASN A 165 -3.77 -10.46 -10.51
CA ASN A 165 -4.69 -9.58 -9.79
C ASN A 165 -4.53 -8.10 -10.17
N ARG A 166 -3.73 -7.77 -11.20
CA ARG A 166 -3.53 -6.38 -11.61
C ARG A 166 -4.75 -5.79 -12.32
N PRO A 167 -4.99 -4.47 -12.20
CA PRO A 167 -5.97 -3.77 -13.03
C PRO A 167 -5.70 -3.98 -14.51
N SER A 168 -6.75 -3.94 -15.34
CA SER A 168 -6.68 -4.27 -16.78
C SER A 168 -5.54 -3.59 -17.56
N PRO A 169 -5.15 -2.31 -17.30
CA PRO A 169 -4.06 -1.67 -18.05
C PRO A 169 -2.70 -2.34 -17.88
N CYS A 170 -2.46 -3.07 -16.78
CA CYS A 170 -1.21 -3.79 -16.55
C CYS A 170 -1.30 -5.28 -16.88
N ARG A 171 -2.52 -5.83 -17.01
CA ARG A 171 -2.78 -7.22 -17.38
C ARG A 171 -2.82 -7.41 -18.91
N GLU A 172 -3.28 -6.40 -19.64
CA GLU A 172 -3.30 -6.37 -21.11
C GLU A 172 -1.90 -6.12 -21.72
N TYR A 173 -0.87 -6.01 -20.88
CA TYR A 173 0.50 -5.80 -21.31
C TYR A 173 1.25 -7.13 -21.33
N ASP A 174 1.21 -7.81 -22.48
CA ASP A 174 1.88 -9.08 -22.64
C ASP A 174 3.40 -8.91 -22.68
N VAL A 175 4.11 -9.66 -21.82
CA VAL A 175 5.58 -9.68 -21.78
C VAL A 175 6.15 -10.31 -23.04
N PHE A 176 5.40 -11.21 -23.65
CA PHE A 176 5.72 -11.90 -24.89
C PHE A 176 4.66 -11.56 -25.94
N ASP A 177 5.04 -11.51 -27.22
CA ASP A 177 4.08 -11.39 -28.30
C ASP A 177 3.38 -12.73 -28.59
N ALA A 178 2.51 -12.73 -29.61
CA ALA A 178 1.75 -13.91 -30.02
C ALA A 178 2.64 -15.07 -30.53
N GLN A 179 3.93 -14.81 -30.79
CA GLN A 179 4.92 -15.79 -31.24
C GLN A 179 5.78 -16.30 -30.07
N GLY A 180 5.57 -15.80 -28.85
CA GLY A 180 6.35 -16.15 -27.68
C GLY A 180 7.68 -15.39 -27.57
N GLU A 181 7.92 -14.42 -28.43
CA GLU A 181 9.12 -13.56 -28.40
C GLU A 181 8.92 -12.40 -27.43
N LEU A 182 10.00 -11.90 -26.83
CA LEU A 182 9.91 -10.77 -25.89
C LEU A 182 9.26 -9.57 -26.56
N ASN A 183 8.14 -9.09 -25.98
CA ASN A 183 7.41 -7.96 -26.52
C ASN A 183 8.35 -6.74 -26.60
N PRO A 184 8.61 -6.19 -27.79
CA PRO A 184 9.57 -5.10 -27.97
C PRO A 184 9.16 -3.84 -27.20
N ARG A 185 7.86 -3.65 -26.93
CA ARG A 185 7.37 -2.58 -26.06
C ARG A 185 7.89 -2.74 -24.62
N CYS A 186 8.02 -3.98 -24.12
CA CYS A 186 8.51 -4.27 -22.75
C CYS A 186 9.93 -3.73 -22.56
N ASN A 187 10.81 -3.98 -23.54
CA ASN A 187 12.17 -3.45 -23.55
C ASN A 187 12.16 -1.92 -23.72
N GLN A 188 11.28 -1.37 -24.54
CA GLN A 188 11.14 0.08 -24.73
C GLN A 188 10.67 0.81 -23.46
N ALA A 189 9.76 0.21 -22.68
CA ALA A 189 9.26 0.75 -21.42
C ALA A 189 10.28 0.63 -20.28
N ARG A 190 11.20 -0.35 -20.36
CA ARG A 190 12.28 -0.60 -19.40
C ARG A 190 13.58 0.11 -19.77
N ALA A 191 13.73 0.53 -21.02
CA ALA A 191 14.82 1.37 -21.49
C ALA A 191 14.65 2.80 -20.95
N LYS A 192 15.11 3.00 -19.71
CA LYS A 192 15.55 4.28 -19.18
C LYS A 192 16.93 4.09 -18.59
#